data_AF-A0A962TFK8-F1
#
_entry.id   AF-A0A962TFK8-F1
#
_cell.length_a   1.000
_cell.length_b   1.000
_cell.length_c   1.000
_cell.angle_alpha   90.00
_cell.angle_beta   90.00
_cell.angle_gamma   90.00
#
_symmetry.space_group_name_H-M   'P 1'
#
loop_
_entity.id
_entity.type
_entity.pdbx_description
1 polymer ?
#
loop_
_entity_poly.entity_id
_entity_poly.type
_entity_poly.pdbx_seq_one_letter_code
_entity_poly.pdbx_strand_id
1 'polypeptide(L)' 'MSAFSIRLPKMMHEQVRELAQEEGISINQFVLLALAEKIAALQTINYLEERARRGSREQLLAILDKAPDVEPEDNDRLN' A
#
# COMPACT_ATOMS: atom_id res chain seq x y z
N MET A 1 5.78 7.48 25.62
CA MET A 1 5.22 8.14 24.41
C MET A 1 5.88 9.50 24.29
N SER A 2 6.41 9.87 23.12
CA SER A 2 6.83 11.25 22.86
C SER A 2 5.66 12.04 22.29
N ALA A 3 5.54 13.31 22.68
CA ALA A 3 4.57 14.23 22.09
C ALA A 3 5.23 14.94 20.90
N PHE A 4 4.52 15.01 19.78
CA PHE A 4 4.97 15.70 18.57
C PHE A 4 3.96 16.79 18.22
N SER A 5 4.42 18.04 18.13
CA SER A 5 3.58 19.20 17.81
C SER A 5 3.97 19.75 16.45
N ILE A 6 3.00 19.83 15.55
CA ILE A 6 3.18 20.33 14.18
C ILE A 6 2.24 21.50 13.91
N ARG A 7 2.70 22.44 13.09
CA ARG A 7 1.87 23.52 12.55
C ARG A 7 1.53 23.20 11.11
N LEU A 8 0.24 23.11 10.83
CA LEU A 8 -0.27 22.90 9.48
C LEU A 8 -0.71 24.24 8.87
N PRO A 9 -0.54 24.44 7.55
CA PRO A 9 -1.21 25.52 6.84
C PRO A 9 -2.72 25.48 7.10
N LYS A 10 -3.37 26.65 7.18
CA LYS A 10 -4.80 26.76 7.53
C LYS A 10 -5.69 25.84 6.68
N MET A 11 -5.51 25.86 5.36
CA MET A 11 -6.28 25.03 4.42
C MET A 11 -6.14 23.53 4.74
N MET A 12 -4.92 23.07 5.01
CA MET A 12 -4.66 21.67 5.33
C MET A 12 -5.27 21.28 6.69
N HIS A 13 -5.21 22.19 7.68
CA HIS A 13 -5.87 21.98 8.96
C HIS A 13 -7.40 21.85 8.80
N GLU A 14 -8.02 22.66 7.93
CA GLU A 14 -9.46 22.60 7.65
C GLU A 14 -9.82 21.26 6.99
N GLN A 15 -9.08 20.85 5.96
CA GLN A 15 -9.30 19.55 5.29
C GLN A 15 -9.15 18.36 6.24
N VAL A 16 -8.09 18.34 7.07
CA VAL A 16 -7.89 17.24 8.04
C VAL A 16 -9.02 17.21 9.08
N ARG A 17 -9.56 18.37 9.47
CA ARG A 17 -10.70 18.43 10.39
C ARG A 17 -11.96 17.82 9.76
N GLU A 18 -12.26 18.16 8.51
CA GLU A 18 -13.41 17.64 7.77
C GLU A 18 -13.32 16.12 7.62
N LEU A 19 -12.18 15.61 7.16
CA LEU A 19 -11.95 14.17 6.99
C LEU A 19 -12.03 13.41 8.33
N ALA A 20 -11.42 13.93 9.39
CA ALA A 20 -11.50 13.32 10.72
C ALA A 20 -12.96 13.28 11.24
N GLN A 21 -13.75 14.31 10.93
CA GLN A 21 -15.17 14.35 11.29
C GLN A 21 -15.99 13.33 10.50
N GLU A 22 -15.73 13.16 9.20
CA GLU A 22 -16.38 12.14 8.37
C GLU A 22 -16.08 10.72 8.87
N GLU A 23 -14.85 10.46 9.32
CA GLU A 23 -14.45 9.17 9.91
C GLU A 23 -14.87 9.01 11.38
N GLY A 24 -15.39 10.06 12.03
CA GLY A 24 -15.82 10.02 13.42
C GLY A 24 -14.66 9.89 14.43
N ILE A 25 -13.46 10.36 14.08
CA ILE A 25 -12.26 10.29 14.92
C ILE A 25 -11.69 11.69 15.21
N SER A 26 -10.78 11.78 16.18
CA SER A 26 -10.08 13.04 16.45
C SER A 26 -9.04 13.37 15.37
N ILE A 27 -8.74 14.65 15.18
CA ILE A 27 -7.65 15.11 14.29
C ILE A 27 -6.32 14.41 14.62
N ASN A 28 -6.01 14.23 15.91
CA ASN A 28 -4.77 13.57 16.32
C ASN A 28 -4.74 12.09 15.92
N GLN A 29 -5.87 11.39 16.02
CA GLN A 29 -5.99 9.99 15.56
C GLN A 29 -5.88 9.91 14.05
N PHE A 30 -6.55 10.82 13.33
CA PHE A 30 -6.46 10.88 11.87
C PHE A 30 -5.00 11.08 11.41
N VAL A 31 -4.30 12.05 12.00
CA VAL A 31 -2.88 12.29 11.69
C VAL A 31 -2.01 11.08 12.05
N LEU A 32 -2.27 10.41 13.17
CA LEU A 32 -1.55 9.20 13.56
C LEU A 32 -1.75 8.07 12.55
N LEU A 33 -2.98 7.84 12.10
CA LEU A 33 -3.30 6.82 11.09
C LEU A 33 -2.64 7.14 9.75
N ALA A 34 -2.78 8.37 9.26
CA ALA A 34 -2.14 8.81 8.03
C ALA A 34 -0.61 8.66 8.07
N LEU A 35 0.03 8.94 9.22
CA LEU A 35 1.45 8.70 9.41
C LEU A 35 1.80 7.21 9.39
N ALA A 36 1.03 6.37 10.09
CA ALA A 36 1.23 4.93 10.10
C ALA A 36 1.11 4.33 8.69
N GLU A 37 0.08 4.74 7.93
CA GLU A 37 -0.12 4.36 6.54
C GLU A 37 1.03 4.81 5.65
N LYS A 38 1.48 6.07 5.78
CA LYS A 38 2.60 6.59 4.98
C LYS A 38 3.89 5.81 5.26
N ILE A 39 4.17 5.48 6.52
CA ILE A 39 5.32 4.67 6.91
C ILE A 39 5.21 3.27 6.29
N ALA A 40 4.05 2.61 6.43
CA ALA A 40 3.82 1.27 5.89
C ALA A 40 3.98 1.24 4.36
N ALA A 41 3.44 2.24 3.66
CA ALA A 41 3.56 2.38 2.21
C ALA A 41 5.03 2.53 1.78
N LEU A 42 5.79 3.42 2.43
CA LEU A 42 7.21 3.63 2.10
C LEU A 42 8.06 2.38 2.40
N GLN A 43 7.80 1.70 3.51
CA GLN A 43 8.48 0.43 3.83
C GLN A 43 8.15 -0.67 2.81
N THR A 44 6.90 -0.74 2.36
CA THR A 44 6.46 -1.71 1.36
C THR A 44 7.14 -1.46 0.00
N ILE A 45 7.24 -0.21 -0.43
CA ILE A 45 7.97 0.16 -1.65
C ILE A 45 9.41 -0.34 -1.57
N ASN A 46 10.13 0.01 -0.49
CA ASN A 46 11.51 -0.42 -0.28
C ASN A 46 11.65 -1.96 -0.29
N TYR A 47 10.72 -2.66 0.37
CA TYR A 47 10.72 -4.13 0.37
C TYR A 47 10.54 -4.72 -1.03
N LEU A 48 9.59 -4.18 -1.82
CA LEU A 48 9.33 -4.65 -3.18
C LEU A 48 10.52 -4.38 -4.10
N GLU A 49 11.18 -3.23 -3.98
CA GLU A 49 12.40 -2.91 -4.73
C GLU A 49 13.53 -3.89 -4.41
N GLU A 50 13.78 -4.16 -3.12
CA GLU A 50 14.79 -5.14 -2.69
C GLU A 50 14.42 -6.59 -3.08
N ARG A 51 13.12 -6.91 -3.15
CA ARG A 51 12.68 -8.22 -3.65
C ARG A 51 12.86 -8.32 -5.17
N ALA A 52 12.55 -7.25 -5.90
CA ALA A 52 12.66 -7.17 -7.35
C ALA A 52 14.12 -7.30 -7.81
N ARG A 53 15.08 -6.72 -7.08
CA ARG A 53 16.53 -6.90 -7.32
C ARG A 53 16.98 -8.37 -7.28
N ARG A 54 16.26 -9.21 -6.53
CA ARG A 54 16.52 -10.66 -6.42
C ARG A 54 15.67 -11.48 -7.40
N GLY A 55 14.86 -10.84 -8.24
CA GLY A 55 14.06 -11.50 -9.25
C GLY A 55 14.84 -11.67 -10.56
N SER A 56 14.52 -12.71 -11.32
CA SER A 56 14.98 -12.89 -12.70
C SER A 56 13.78 -13.18 -13.58
N ARG A 57 13.66 -12.42 -14.66
CA ARG A 57 12.61 -12.61 -15.67
C ARG A 57 12.79 -13.95 -16.36
N GLU A 58 14.03 -14.35 -16.62
CA GLU A 58 14.41 -15.61 -17.25
C GLU A 58 13.99 -16.79 -16.38
N GLN A 59 14.26 -16.73 -15.07
CA GLN A 59 13.82 -17.76 -14.12
C GLN A 59 12.30 -17.84 -14.01
N LEU A 60 11.61 -16.69 -14.02
CA LEU A 60 10.15 -16.65 -14.02
C LEU A 60 9.58 -17.34 -15.27
N LEU A 61 10.07 -16.99 -16.46
CA LEU A 61 9.63 -17.60 -17.71
C LEU A 61 9.92 -19.10 -17.74
N ALA A 62 11.11 -19.53 -17.30
CA ALA A 62 11.45 -20.95 -17.23
C ALA A 62 10.57 -21.75 -16.25
N ILE A 63 9.95 -21.10 -15.26
CA ILE A 63 8.94 -21.72 -14.39
C ILE A 63 7.59 -21.78 -15.11
N LEU A 64 7.18 -20.69 -15.78
CA LEU A 64 5.92 -20.62 -16.52
C LEU A 64 5.88 -21.62 -17.69
N ASP A 65 6.99 -21.86 -18.38
CA ASP A 65 7.11 -22.85 -19.46
C ASP A 65 6.90 -24.30 -19.00
N LYS A 66 6.89 -24.55 -17.67
CA LYS A 66 6.56 -25.87 -17.12
C LYS A 66 5.06 -26.09 -16.99
N ALA A 67 4.25 -25.05 -17.12
CA ALA A 67 2.81 -25.20 -17.13
C ALA A 67 2.42 -26.03 -18.37
N PRO A 68 1.55 -27.04 -18.21
CA PRO A 68 1.08 -27.82 -19.34
C PRO A 68 0.26 -26.94 -20.29
N ASP A 69 0.49 -27.11 -21.59
CA ASP A 69 -0.31 -26.48 -22.64
C ASP A 69 -1.64 -27.24 -22.80
N VAL A 70 -2.59 -26.94 -21.91
CA VAL A 70 -3.92 -27.54 -21.87
C VAL A 70 -4.98 -26.46 -21.71
N GLU A 71 -6.19 -26.78 -22.16
CA GLU A 71 -7.36 -25.92 -21.95
C GLU A 71 -7.59 -25.67 -20.45
N PRO A 72 -7.94 -24.43 -20.04
CA PRO A 72 -8.32 -24.13 -18.67
C PRO A 72 -9.51 -24.98 -18.22
N GLU A 73 -9.52 -25.31 -16.93
CA GLU A 73 -10.68 -25.95 -16.28
C GLU A 73 -11.92 -25.06 -16.43
N ASP A 74 -13.12 -25.66 -16.40
CA ASP A 74 -14.38 -24.95 -16.67
C ASP A 74 -14.59 -23.72 -15.76
N ASN A 75 -14.11 -23.78 -14.51
CA ASN A 75 -14.17 -22.71 -13.52
C ASN A 75 -13.10 -21.62 -13.70
N ASP A 76 -12.09 -21.86 -14.53
CA ASP A 76 -10.98 -20.94 -14.83
C ASP A 76 -11.13 -20.27 -16.22
N ARG A 77 -12.19 -20.61 -16.96
CA ARG A 77 -12.54 -19.99 -18.24
C ARG A 77 -13.07 -18.58 -18.03
N LEU A 78 -12.60 -17.64 -18.84
CA LEU A 78 -13.15 -16.29 -18.91
C LEU A 78 -14.52 -16.33 -19.61
N ASN A 79 -15.51 -15.66 -19.03
CA ASN A 79 -16.86 -15.51 -19.58
C ASN A 79 -16.91 -14.58 -20.79
#